data_AF-A0A6N2D7C0-F1
#
_entry.id   AF-A0A6N2D7C0-F1
#
_cell.length_a   1.000
_cell.length_b   1.000
_cell.length_c   1.000
_cell.angle_alpha   90.00
_cell.angle_beta   90.00
_cell.angle_gamma   90.00
#
_symmetry.space_group_name_H-M   'P 1'
#
loop_
_entity.id
_entity.type
_entity.pdbx_description
1 polymer ?
#
loop_
_entity_poly.entity_id
_entity_poly.type
_entity_poly.pdbx_seq_one_letter_code
_entity_poly.pdbx_strand_id
1 'polypeptide(L)'
;MAGSDGESLLAEAQEEDERARQERIRREAQREADTLLDTRSATGRVIQISPRFRVVGTPGFMMGLFLDPHTSHWSGGERNMAFGAEVLLRDPGRQELSFSLDWANLSMPDGYWLQRGDPVRRAEWTELDASVLNADAGIRGVRAFGSAGEWQWFYGAALGLGVVFGSAHETLVDRSRCDPMPERRSTDTSVLLPGGACFDEEGNPVLQENQRQEASWLWPVLPSVELLTGLRYVIADHYVVSVEAGLRTVYLFAGLTVGYQFQPR
;
A
#
# COMPACT_ATOMS: atom_id res chain seq x y z
N MET A 1 5.91 -0.58 -82.34
CA MET A 1 6.16 0.14 -81.07
C MET A 1 5.33 -0.53 -79.97
N ALA A 2 5.63 -1.77 -79.62
CA ALA A 2 4.87 -2.57 -78.64
C ALA A 2 5.85 -3.45 -77.85
N GLY A 3 6.83 -2.83 -77.19
CA GLY A 3 7.92 -3.56 -76.54
C GLY A 3 8.48 -2.94 -75.25
N SER A 4 8.05 -1.74 -74.83
CA SER A 4 8.57 -1.11 -73.60
C SER A 4 7.78 -1.44 -72.33
N ASP A 5 6.50 -1.82 -72.46
CA ASP A 5 5.61 -1.90 -71.29
C ASP A 5 5.83 -3.18 -70.48
N GLY A 6 6.39 -4.23 -71.09
CA GLY A 6 6.69 -5.49 -70.41
C GLY A 6 7.93 -5.43 -69.50
N GLU A 7 8.92 -4.61 -69.83
CA GLU A 7 10.14 -4.47 -69.01
C GLU A 7 9.88 -3.66 -67.74
N SER A 8 8.98 -2.68 -67.81
CA SER A 8 8.56 -1.87 -66.65
C SER A 8 7.83 -2.71 -65.59
N LEU A 9 6.92 -3.60 -66.01
CA LEU A 9 6.18 -4.47 -65.08
C LEU A 9 7.08 -5.51 -64.40
N LEU A 10 8.12 -5.99 -65.09
CA LEU A 10 9.09 -6.91 -64.52
C LEU A 10 10.00 -6.22 -63.48
N ALA A 11 10.37 -4.96 -63.70
CA ALA A 11 11.18 -4.20 -62.76
C ALA A 11 10.41 -3.89 -61.47
N GLU A 12 9.13 -3.50 -61.56
CA GLU A 12 8.29 -3.23 -60.38
C GLU A 12 8.06 -4.49 -59.54
N ALA A 13 7.81 -5.64 -60.19
CA ALA A 13 7.65 -6.91 -59.49
C ALA A 13 8.93 -7.37 -58.76
N GLN A 14 10.11 -7.08 -59.32
CA GLN A 14 11.39 -7.37 -58.66
C GLN A 14 11.62 -6.46 -57.45
N GLU A 15 11.26 -5.18 -57.54
CA GLU A 15 11.42 -4.23 -56.43
C GLU A 15 10.48 -4.54 -55.25
N GLU A 16 9.23 -4.95 -55.53
CA GLU A 16 8.30 -5.40 -54.47
C GLU A 16 8.81 -6.65 -53.75
N ASP A 17 9.33 -7.64 -54.47
CA ASP A 17 9.85 -8.87 -53.87
C ASP A 17 11.09 -8.60 -53.00
N GLU A 18 11.99 -7.71 -53.45
CA GLU A 18 13.15 -7.29 -52.65
C GLU A 18 12.73 -6.55 -51.36
N ARG A 19 11.74 -5.65 -51.42
CA ARG A 19 11.22 -4.96 -50.24
C ARG A 19 10.58 -5.94 -49.26
N ALA A 20 9.76 -6.86 -49.75
CA ALA A 20 9.12 -7.89 -48.93
C ALA A 20 10.17 -8.80 -48.26
N ARG A 21 11.24 -9.13 -48.97
CA ARG A 21 12.36 -9.93 -48.43
C ARG A 21 13.13 -9.17 -47.36
N GLN A 22 13.45 -7.90 -47.56
CA GLN A 22 14.10 -7.06 -46.56
C GLN A 22 13.25 -6.91 -45.30
N GLU A 23 11.93 -6.77 -45.44
CA GLU A 23 11.03 -6.64 -44.30
C GLU A 23 10.95 -7.93 -43.48
N ARG A 24 10.96 -9.11 -44.12
CA ARG A 24 11.06 -10.40 -43.41
C ARG A 24 12.37 -10.53 -42.65
N ILE A 25 13.50 -10.22 -43.29
CA ILE A 25 14.81 -10.28 -42.64
C ILE A 25 14.85 -9.34 -41.44
N ARG A 26 14.31 -8.12 -41.55
CA ARG A 26 14.24 -7.17 -40.44
C ARG A 26 13.36 -7.68 -39.30
N ARG A 27 12.21 -8.28 -39.60
CA ARG A 27 11.31 -8.87 -38.59
C ARG A 27 11.93 -10.08 -37.91
N GLU A 28 12.65 -10.93 -38.64
CA GLU A 28 13.38 -12.07 -38.08
C GLU A 28 14.54 -11.60 -37.21
N ALA A 29 15.33 -10.64 -37.66
CA ALA A 29 16.41 -10.05 -36.86
C ALA A 29 15.88 -9.35 -35.59
N GLN A 30 14.72 -8.68 -35.66
CA GLN A 30 14.06 -8.14 -34.47
C GLN A 30 13.59 -9.25 -33.53
N ARG A 31 12.96 -10.30 -34.05
CA ARG A 31 12.56 -11.45 -33.23
C ARG A 31 13.75 -12.14 -32.57
N GLU A 32 14.86 -12.32 -33.28
CA GLU A 32 16.07 -12.91 -32.71
C GLU A 32 16.70 -11.99 -31.64
N ALA A 33 16.74 -10.67 -31.88
CA ALA A 33 17.22 -9.72 -30.89
C ALA A 33 16.34 -9.74 -29.63
N ASP A 34 15.02 -9.77 -29.79
CA ASP A 34 14.06 -9.88 -28.70
C ASP A 34 14.23 -11.22 -27.96
N THR A 35 14.43 -12.32 -28.68
CA THR A 35 14.64 -13.65 -28.10
C THR A 35 15.97 -13.71 -27.33
N LEU A 36 17.04 -13.08 -27.83
CA LEU A 36 18.35 -13.04 -27.17
C LEU A 36 18.35 -12.14 -25.93
N LEU A 37 17.63 -11.01 -25.96
CA LEU A 37 17.37 -10.18 -24.79
C LEU A 37 16.58 -10.96 -23.74
N ASP A 38 15.57 -11.73 -24.15
CA ASP A 38 14.80 -12.60 -23.27
C ASP A 38 15.67 -13.74 -22.70
N THR A 39 16.57 -14.32 -23.50
CA THR A 39 17.45 -15.43 -23.08
C THR A 39 18.57 -14.97 -22.14
N ARG A 40 19.17 -13.79 -22.37
CA ARG A 40 20.13 -13.19 -21.43
C ARG A 40 19.46 -12.72 -20.14
N SER A 41 18.20 -12.29 -20.21
CA SER A 41 17.38 -12.04 -19.04
C SER A 41 17.06 -13.35 -18.30
N ALA A 42 16.93 -14.49 -18.99
CA ALA A 42 16.38 -15.73 -18.45
C ALA A 42 17.26 -16.53 -17.47
N THR A 43 18.58 -16.36 -17.44
CA THR A 43 19.46 -17.33 -16.75
C THR A 43 19.96 -16.95 -15.36
N GLY A 44 19.78 -15.70 -14.91
CA GLY A 44 20.28 -15.24 -13.61
C GLY A 44 19.17 -14.87 -12.63
N ARG A 45 19.19 -15.43 -11.41
CA ARG A 45 18.37 -14.92 -10.31
C ARG A 45 18.81 -13.50 -9.98
N VAL A 46 17.87 -12.55 -9.98
CA VAL A 46 18.15 -11.17 -9.59
C VAL A 46 17.78 -10.99 -8.13
N ILE A 47 18.68 -10.38 -7.36
CA ILE A 47 18.42 -9.96 -5.98
C ILE A 47 18.28 -8.45 -5.98
N GLN A 48 17.19 -7.94 -5.43
CA GLN A 48 16.97 -6.51 -5.23
C GLN A 48 16.85 -6.21 -3.74
N ILE A 49 17.50 -5.15 -3.27
CA ILE A 49 17.38 -4.64 -1.91
C ILE A 49 16.86 -3.21 -1.99
N SER A 50 15.80 -2.90 -1.25
CA SER A 50 15.13 -1.60 -1.36
C SER A 50 14.67 -1.06 0.00
N PRO A 51 15.10 0.12 0.45
CA PRO A 51 14.37 0.88 1.46
C PRO A 51 12.96 1.25 0.98
N ARG A 52 12.01 1.28 1.93
CA ARG A 52 10.61 1.66 1.73
C ARG A 52 10.25 2.84 2.61
N PHE A 53 9.54 3.81 2.03
CA PHE A 53 9.02 4.99 2.69
C PHE A 53 7.53 5.10 2.37
N ARG A 54 6.66 4.97 3.37
CA ARG A 54 5.22 4.91 3.17
C ARG A 54 4.51 5.91 4.08
N VAL A 55 3.52 6.60 3.55
CA VAL A 55 2.45 7.18 4.36
C VAL A 55 1.47 6.06 4.71
N VAL A 56 1.03 5.99 5.96
CA VAL A 56 0.06 4.98 6.42
C VAL A 56 -1.17 5.66 7.00
N GLY A 57 -2.32 5.03 6.88
CA GLY A 57 -3.54 5.54 7.50
C GLY A 57 -4.73 4.61 7.29
N THR A 58 -5.64 4.67 8.24
CA THR A 58 -6.93 4.01 8.22
C THR A 58 -7.96 5.07 7.85
N PRO A 59 -8.54 5.00 6.64
CA PRO A 59 -9.51 6.01 6.22
C PRO A 59 -10.70 6.07 7.18
N GLY A 60 -11.07 7.30 7.56
CA GLY A 60 -12.22 7.52 8.45
C GLY A 60 -13.52 6.87 7.94
N PHE A 61 -13.71 6.75 6.63
CA PHE A 61 -14.90 6.07 6.09
C PHE A 61 -14.94 4.56 6.39
N MET A 62 -13.77 3.89 6.49
CA MET A 62 -13.71 2.46 6.84
C MET A 62 -14.06 2.25 8.30
N MET A 63 -13.52 3.09 9.19
CA MET A 63 -13.87 3.09 10.61
C MET A 63 -15.34 3.46 10.82
N GLY A 64 -15.86 4.42 10.04
CA GLY A 64 -17.26 4.88 10.06
C GLY A 64 -18.31 3.82 9.72
N LEU A 65 -17.90 2.65 9.21
CA LEU A 65 -18.79 1.52 9.05
C LEU A 65 -19.17 0.89 10.40
N PHE A 66 -18.28 0.98 11.39
CA PHE A 66 -18.40 0.32 12.69
C PHE A 66 -18.45 1.30 13.88
N LEU A 67 -17.85 2.48 13.74
CA LEU A 67 -17.74 3.49 14.77
C LEU A 67 -18.39 4.81 14.34
N ASP A 68 -19.02 5.52 15.27
CA ASP A 68 -19.62 6.84 15.09
C ASP A 68 -19.92 7.49 16.46
N PRO A 69 -19.16 8.49 16.94
CA PRO A 69 -17.99 9.10 16.29
C PRO A 69 -16.70 8.29 16.49
N HIS A 70 -15.65 8.67 15.78
CA HIS A 70 -14.28 8.15 15.91
C HIS A 70 -13.26 9.18 15.41
N THR A 71 -12.03 9.07 15.88
CA THR A 71 -10.88 9.75 15.28
C THR A 71 -10.30 8.91 14.15
N SER A 72 -9.63 9.56 13.20
CA SER A 72 -8.92 8.85 12.12
C SER A 72 -7.49 9.33 12.02
N HIS A 73 -6.63 8.50 11.44
CA HIS A 73 -5.30 8.93 11.03
C HIS A 73 -5.40 10.21 10.18
N TRP A 74 -4.44 11.12 10.35
CA TRP A 74 -4.35 12.42 9.67
C TRP A 74 -5.39 13.47 10.07
N SER A 75 -6.26 13.19 11.04
CA SER A 75 -6.95 14.25 11.78
C SER A 75 -5.99 14.86 12.81
N GLY A 76 -6.21 16.11 13.24
CA GLY A 76 -5.42 16.72 14.33
C GLY A 76 -3.93 17.02 14.06
N GLY A 77 -3.44 16.82 12.83
CA GLY A 77 -2.05 17.12 12.46
C GLY A 77 -1.07 15.94 12.59
N GLU A 78 -1.53 14.79 13.05
CA GLU A 78 -0.73 13.56 13.11
C GLU A 78 -0.34 13.08 11.71
N ARG A 79 0.94 12.70 11.55
CA ARG A 79 1.51 12.23 10.28
C ARG A 79 2.08 10.84 10.46
N ASN A 80 1.30 9.86 10.04
CA ASN A 80 1.65 8.48 10.22
C ASN A 80 2.51 8.00 9.06
N MET A 81 3.73 7.61 9.40
CA MET A 81 4.74 7.17 8.43
C MET A 81 5.17 5.75 8.77
N ALA A 82 5.59 5.02 7.74
CA ALA A 82 6.24 3.74 7.87
C ALA A 82 7.56 3.71 7.09
N PHE A 83 8.53 3.04 7.68
CA PHE A 83 9.89 2.91 7.19
C PHE A 83 10.30 1.45 7.24
N GLY A 84 10.97 0.98 6.21
CA GLY A 84 11.41 -0.41 6.19
C GLY A 84 12.36 -0.74 5.07
N ALA A 85 12.61 -2.03 4.92
CA ALA A 85 13.44 -2.58 3.88
C ALA A 85 12.81 -3.84 3.30
N GLU A 86 13.10 -4.09 2.03
CA GLU A 86 12.64 -5.24 1.30
C GLU A 86 13.80 -5.89 0.52
N VAL A 87 13.79 -7.21 0.52
CA VAL A 87 14.60 -8.04 -0.37
C VAL A 87 13.67 -8.77 -1.35
N LEU A 88 13.92 -8.61 -2.64
CA LEU A 88 13.23 -9.36 -3.69
C LEU A 88 14.17 -10.39 -4.31
N LEU A 89 13.69 -11.61 -4.44
CA LEU A 89 14.31 -12.66 -5.23
C LEU A 89 13.48 -12.83 -6.50
N ARG A 90 14.05 -12.42 -7.63
CA ARG A 90 13.39 -12.49 -8.93
C ARG A 90 14.01 -13.60 -9.76
N ASP A 91 13.19 -14.59 -10.08
CA ASP A 91 13.50 -15.56 -11.12
C ASP A 91 12.87 -15.04 -12.43
N PRO A 92 13.65 -14.87 -13.51
CA PRO A 92 13.14 -14.41 -14.81
C PRO A 92 11.96 -15.26 -15.30
N GLY A 93 10.91 -14.61 -15.80
CA GLY A 93 9.68 -15.30 -16.27
C GLY A 93 8.83 -15.93 -15.16
N ARG A 94 9.19 -15.76 -13.88
CA ARG A 94 8.42 -16.23 -12.72
C ARG A 94 8.00 -15.06 -11.82
N GLN A 95 7.26 -15.37 -10.78
CA GLN A 95 6.88 -14.43 -9.72
C GLN A 95 8.12 -14.02 -8.90
N GLU A 96 8.11 -12.80 -8.37
CA GLU A 96 9.14 -12.32 -7.44
C GLU A 96 8.76 -12.78 -6.01
N LEU A 97 9.70 -13.34 -5.27
CA LEU A 97 9.54 -13.59 -3.84
C LEU A 97 10.00 -12.35 -3.07
N SER A 98 9.20 -11.87 -2.13
CA SER A 98 9.51 -10.69 -1.33
C SER A 98 9.67 -11.03 0.15
N PHE A 99 10.72 -10.50 0.78
CA PHE A 99 10.91 -10.54 2.22
C PHE A 99 11.04 -9.11 2.72
N SER A 100 10.27 -8.76 3.74
CA SER A 100 10.00 -7.37 4.05
C SER A 100 10.01 -7.15 5.56
N LEU A 101 10.64 -6.07 6.02
CA LEU A 101 10.61 -5.63 7.43
C LEU A 101 10.23 -4.15 7.48
N ASP A 102 9.11 -3.81 8.11
CA ASP A 102 8.59 -2.44 8.22
C ASP A 102 8.23 -2.05 9.64
N TRP A 103 8.73 -0.91 10.09
CA TRP A 103 8.16 -0.20 11.22
C TRP A 103 7.10 0.80 10.74
N ALA A 104 5.95 0.88 11.40
CA ALA A 104 4.87 1.81 11.08
C ALA A 104 4.35 2.49 12.34
N ASN A 105 4.20 3.82 12.30
CA ASN A 105 3.49 4.58 13.31
C ASN A 105 1.97 4.46 13.09
N LEU A 106 1.24 3.93 14.07
CA LEU A 106 -0.22 3.77 14.04
C LEU A 106 -0.94 4.70 15.01
N SER A 107 -0.24 5.62 15.68
CA SER A 107 -0.84 6.54 16.64
C SER A 107 -1.96 7.35 15.99
N MET A 108 -3.04 7.57 16.74
CA MET A 108 -4.18 8.38 16.29
C MET A 108 -4.41 9.50 17.30
N PRO A 109 -5.00 10.62 16.86
CA PRO A 109 -5.44 11.64 17.80
C PRO A 109 -6.44 11.06 18.79
N ASP A 110 -6.33 11.52 20.03
CA ASP A 110 -7.25 11.16 21.08
C ASP A 110 -8.68 11.62 20.74
N GLY A 111 -9.66 10.82 21.11
CA GLY A 111 -11.05 11.19 20.88
C GLY A 111 -12.06 10.15 21.31
N TYR A 112 -13.33 10.52 21.21
CA TYR A 112 -14.43 9.60 21.51
C TYR A 112 -14.62 8.59 20.39
N TRP A 113 -14.64 7.32 20.77
CA TRP A 113 -14.98 6.18 19.93
C TRP A 113 -16.28 5.58 20.45
N LEU A 114 -17.27 5.44 19.58
CA LEU A 114 -18.55 4.84 19.92
C LEU A 114 -18.92 3.83 18.85
N GLN A 115 -19.34 2.64 19.24
CA GLN A 115 -19.86 1.66 18.28
C GLN A 115 -21.15 2.16 17.64
N ARG A 116 -21.27 2.00 16.34
CA ARG A 116 -22.41 2.51 15.60
C ARG A 116 -23.71 1.87 16.10
N GLY A 117 -24.66 2.72 16.49
CA GLY A 117 -25.96 2.30 17.02
C GLY A 117 -25.99 2.08 18.54
N ASP A 118 -24.85 2.17 19.21
CA ASP A 118 -24.81 2.18 20.66
C ASP A 118 -25.21 3.55 21.23
N PRO A 119 -25.78 3.61 22.45
CA PRO A 119 -26.11 4.86 23.08
C PRO A 119 -24.84 5.62 23.50
N VAL A 120 -24.89 6.96 23.46
CA VAL A 120 -23.77 7.87 23.77
C VAL A 120 -23.00 7.50 25.06
N ARG A 121 -23.71 7.06 26.10
CA ARG A 121 -23.11 6.63 27.39
C ARG A 121 -22.14 5.43 27.33
N ARG A 122 -22.02 4.79 26.17
CA ARG A 122 -21.05 3.73 25.86
C ARG A 122 -19.85 4.23 25.06
N ALA A 123 -19.80 5.54 24.76
CA ALA A 123 -18.62 6.11 24.14
C ALA A 123 -17.45 6.00 25.12
N GLU A 124 -16.29 5.69 24.56
CA GLU A 124 -15.03 5.59 25.25
C GLU A 124 -14.09 6.65 24.68
N TRP A 125 -13.37 7.33 25.55
CA TRP A 125 -12.27 8.18 25.12
C TRP A 125 -11.06 7.28 24.90
N THR A 126 -10.58 7.26 23.66
CA THR A 126 -9.48 6.39 23.24
C THR A 126 -8.22 7.21 23.04
N GLU A 127 -7.16 6.86 23.75
CA GLU A 127 -5.80 7.35 23.55
C GLU A 127 -5.01 6.22 22.87
N LEU A 128 -4.61 6.41 21.61
CA LEU A 128 -3.90 5.39 20.82
C LEU A 128 -2.52 5.90 20.42
N ASP A 129 -1.50 5.48 21.16
CA ASP A 129 -0.09 5.70 20.82
C ASP A 129 0.58 4.35 20.57
N ALA A 130 0.42 3.83 19.36
CA ALA A 130 0.88 2.51 18.99
C ALA A 130 1.72 2.54 17.72
N SER A 131 2.71 1.66 17.65
CA SER A 131 3.46 1.38 16.43
C SER A 131 3.59 -0.13 16.22
N VAL A 132 3.93 -0.54 15.01
CA VAL A 132 4.05 -1.96 14.67
C VAL A 132 5.31 -2.22 13.84
N LEU A 133 6.04 -3.28 14.18
CA LEU A 133 7.11 -3.83 13.36
C LEU A 133 6.61 -5.10 12.67
N ASN A 134 6.47 -5.06 11.35
CA ASN A 134 6.00 -6.17 10.53
C ASN A 134 7.17 -6.87 9.86
N ALA A 135 7.15 -8.20 9.89
CA ALA A 135 8.03 -9.06 9.11
C ALA A 135 7.17 -9.94 8.20
N ASP A 136 7.32 -9.77 6.88
CA ASP A 136 6.45 -10.38 5.88
C ASP A 136 7.24 -11.15 4.83
N ALA A 137 6.64 -12.25 4.34
CA ALA A 137 7.08 -12.99 3.17
C ALA A 137 5.94 -13.04 2.14
N GLY A 138 6.24 -12.79 0.88
CA GLY A 138 5.22 -12.59 -0.14
C GLY A 138 5.64 -12.96 -1.54
N ILE A 139 4.67 -12.84 -2.44
CA ILE A 139 4.80 -13.16 -3.86
C ILE A 139 4.25 -11.99 -4.67
N ARG A 140 4.97 -11.59 -5.72
CA ARG A 140 4.58 -10.52 -6.64
C ARG A 140 4.56 -11.01 -8.09
N GLY A 141 3.49 -10.67 -8.80
CA GLY A 141 3.45 -10.69 -10.25
C GLY A 141 3.94 -9.36 -10.80
N VAL A 142 4.68 -9.40 -11.91
CA VAL A 142 5.17 -8.22 -12.62
C VAL A 142 4.75 -8.31 -14.08
N ARG A 143 4.26 -7.20 -14.63
CA ARG A 143 3.98 -7.02 -16.05
C ARG A 143 4.77 -5.83 -16.56
N ALA A 144 5.76 -6.11 -17.39
CA ALA A 144 6.54 -5.08 -18.06
C ALA A 144 5.75 -4.47 -19.23
N PHE A 145 5.93 -3.18 -19.45
CA PHE A 145 5.42 -2.44 -20.59
C PHE A 145 6.37 -1.27 -20.93
N GLY A 146 6.16 -0.66 -22.09
CA GLY A 146 7.12 0.28 -22.68
C GLY A 146 8.02 -0.42 -23.71
N SER A 147 8.70 0.38 -24.53
CA SER A 147 9.48 -0.14 -25.66
C SER A 147 10.73 -0.91 -25.24
N ALA A 148 11.27 -0.65 -24.06
CA ALA A 148 12.42 -1.35 -23.49
C ALA A 148 12.07 -2.10 -22.19
N GLY A 149 10.78 -2.22 -21.84
CA GLY A 149 10.34 -2.88 -20.60
C GLY A 149 10.73 -2.14 -19.32
N GLU A 150 11.06 -0.84 -19.44
CA GLU A 150 11.52 0.02 -18.35
C GLU A 150 10.42 0.29 -17.31
N TRP A 151 9.15 0.26 -17.72
CA TRP A 151 8.00 0.36 -16.83
C TRP A 151 7.44 -1.01 -16.49
N GLN A 152 7.16 -1.22 -15.21
CA GLN A 152 6.70 -2.50 -14.68
C GLN A 152 5.54 -2.26 -13.73
N TRP A 153 4.34 -2.72 -14.09
CA TRP A 153 3.24 -2.81 -13.13
C TRP A 153 3.43 -4.06 -12.29
N PHE A 154 3.31 -3.93 -10.97
CA PHE A 154 3.39 -5.08 -10.07
C PHE A 154 2.17 -5.15 -9.16
N TYR A 155 1.85 -6.37 -8.75
CA TYR A 155 0.81 -6.67 -7.78
C TYR A 155 1.22 -7.90 -6.99
N GLY A 156 0.84 -7.98 -5.73
CA GLY A 156 1.24 -9.10 -4.89
C GLY A 156 0.51 -9.17 -3.58
N ALA A 157 0.80 -10.24 -2.87
CA ALA A 157 0.33 -10.47 -1.52
C ALA A 157 1.48 -10.98 -0.65
N ALA A 158 1.48 -10.60 0.62
CA ALA A 158 2.42 -11.09 1.61
C ALA A 158 1.69 -11.50 2.90
N LEU A 159 2.30 -12.44 3.61
CA LEU A 159 1.85 -12.93 4.90
C LEU A 159 3.01 -12.81 5.90
N GLY A 160 2.69 -12.48 7.13
CA GLY A 160 3.69 -12.20 8.14
C GLY A 160 3.14 -12.04 9.55
N LEU A 161 3.98 -11.47 10.40
CA LEU A 161 3.67 -11.16 11.78
C LEU A 161 4.08 -9.71 12.08
N GLY A 162 3.20 -9.01 12.79
CA GLY A 162 3.45 -7.67 13.33
C GLY A 162 3.60 -7.72 14.84
N VAL A 163 4.68 -7.16 15.38
CA VAL A 163 4.83 -6.92 16.81
C VAL A 163 4.41 -5.49 17.11
N VAL A 164 3.42 -5.33 17.99
CA VAL A 164 2.88 -4.03 18.38
C VAL A 164 3.68 -3.49 19.57
N PHE A 165 4.01 -2.21 19.51
CA PHE A 165 4.64 -1.43 20.58
C PHE A 165 3.77 -0.24 20.92
N GLY A 166 3.96 0.31 22.12
CA GLY A 166 3.17 1.43 22.62
C GLY A 166 1.98 0.94 23.44
N SER A 167 0.95 1.77 23.52
CA SER A 167 -0.22 1.51 24.37
C SER A 167 -1.49 2.08 23.76
N ALA A 168 -2.60 1.43 24.05
CA ALA A 168 -3.93 1.97 23.82
C ALA A 168 -4.64 2.02 25.17
N HIS A 169 -5.25 3.16 25.48
CA HIS A 169 -6.03 3.32 26.70
C HIS A 169 -7.45 3.73 26.34
N GLU A 170 -8.40 3.15 27.06
CA GLU A 170 -9.82 3.47 26.98
C GLU A 170 -10.26 4.02 28.32
N THR A 171 -10.94 5.17 28.30
CA THR A 171 -11.52 5.77 29.49
C THR A 171 -13.00 6.03 29.27
N LEU A 172 -13.83 5.49 30.15
CA LEU A 172 -15.27 5.71 30.07
C LEU A 172 -15.64 7.17 30.31
N VAL A 173 -16.63 7.62 29.56
CA VAL A 173 -17.27 8.93 29.72
C VAL A 173 -17.95 9.04 31.10
N ASP A 174 -17.83 10.20 31.76
CA ASP A 174 -18.64 10.49 32.94
C ASP A 174 -20.09 10.79 32.54
N ARG A 175 -20.92 9.76 32.72
CA ARG A 175 -22.35 9.75 32.37
C ARG A 175 -23.15 10.85 33.06
N SER A 176 -22.75 11.27 34.26
CA SER A 176 -23.50 12.28 35.03
C SER A 176 -23.44 13.67 34.39
N ARG A 177 -22.38 13.93 33.60
CA ARG A 177 -22.15 15.19 32.92
C ARG A 177 -22.52 15.13 31.44
N CYS A 178 -22.27 13.99 30.79
CA CYS A 178 -22.51 13.79 29.36
C CYS A 178 -23.95 13.45 28.97
N ASP A 179 -24.76 12.90 29.89
CA ASP A 179 -26.14 12.47 29.62
C ASP A 179 -27.06 12.91 30.77
N PRO A 180 -27.46 14.20 30.82
CA PRO A 180 -28.32 14.71 31.89
C PRO A 180 -29.75 14.15 31.85
N MET A 181 -30.13 13.41 30.80
CA MET A 181 -31.45 12.76 30.66
C MET A 181 -31.31 11.24 30.42
N PRO A 182 -30.88 10.47 31.42
CA PRO A 182 -30.55 9.04 31.28
C PRO A 182 -31.72 8.14 30.85
N GLU A 183 -32.96 8.64 30.93
CA GLU A 183 -34.17 7.90 30.55
C GLU A 183 -34.41 7.86 29.03
N ARG A 184 -33.83 8.78 28.24
CA ARG A 184 -33.87 8.71 26.77
C ARG A 184 -32.57 8.08 26.28
N ARG A 185 -32.67 6.99 25.52
CA ARG A 185 -31.54 6.49 24.71
C ARG A 185 -31.23 7.55 23.64
N SER A 186 -30.45 8.56 23.99
CA SER A 186 -29.94 9.51 23.01
C SER A 186 -28.89 8.79 22.17
N THR A 187 -29.14 8.76 20.86
CA THR A 187 -28.19 8.35 19.82
C THR A 187 -27.58 9.58 19.14
N ASP A 188 -27.81 10.77 19.70
CA ASP A 188 -27.27 12.02 19.17
C ASP A 188 -25.79 12.12 19.50
N THR A 189 -24.95 11.81 18.52
CA THR A 189 -23.48 11.81 18.65
C THR A 189 -22.89 13.21 18.68
N SER A 190 -23.68 14.27 18.42
CA SER A 190 -23.18 15.65 18.43
C SER A 190 -22.65 16.09 19.80
N VAL A 191 -23.14 15.49 20.89
CA VAL A 191 -22.65 15.76 22.25
C VAL A 191 -21.22 15.26 22.51
N LEU A 192 -20.73 14.33 21.68
CA LEU A 192 -19.38 13.75 21.72
C LEU A 192 -18.39 14.48 20.80
N LEU A 193 -18.82 15.51 20.07
CA LEU A 193 -17.94 16.33 19.25
C LEU A 193 -17.39 17.51 20.07
N PRO A 194 -16.21 18.07 19.70
CA PRO A 194 -15.65 19.23 20.39
C PRO A 194 -16.68 20.37 20.54
N GLY A 195 -16.87 20.85 21.78
CA GLY A 195 -17.89 21.85 22.12
C GLY A 195 -19.28 21.28 22.46
N GLY A 196 -19.44 19.95 22.43
CA GLY A 196 -20.61 19.24 22.94
C GLY A 196 -20.63 19.12 24.47
N ALA A 197 -21.70 18.54 25.00
CA ALA A 197 -21.89 18.39 26.46
C ALA A 197 -20.85 17.47 27.14
N CYS A 198 -20.08 16.70 26.37
CA CYS A 198 -18.99 15.87 26.87
C CYS A 198 -17.63 16.53 26.97
N PHE A 199 -17.57 17.84 26.76
CA PHE A 199 -16.37 18.63 26.95
C PHE A 199 -16.63 19.67 28.04
N ASP A 200 -15.61 19.98 28.83
CA ASP A 200 -15.65 21.09 29.79
C ASP A 200 -15.56 22.46 29.07
N GLU A 201 -15.59 23.56 29.84
CA GLU A 201 -15.53 24.91 29.29
C GLU A 201 -14.17 25.20 28.60
N GLU A 202 -13.13 24.47 28.98
CA GLU A 202 -11.79 24.52 28.41
C GLU A 202 -11.62 23.60 27.18
N GLY A 203 -12.60 22.77 26.86
CA GLY A 203 -12.59 21.84 25.73
C GLY A 203 -11.89 20.50 26.01
N ASN A 204 -11.64 20.15 27.26
CA ASN A 204 -11.15 18.83 27.65
C ASN A 204 -12.30 17.83 27.76
N PRO A 205 -12.07 16.54 27.46
CA PRO A 205 -13.08 15.51 27.60
C PRO A 205 -13.44 15.28 29.06
N VAL A 206 -14.73 15.02 29.30
CA VAL A 206 -15.26 14.75 30.63
C VAL A 206 -15.22 13.24 30.90
N LEU A 207 -14.19 12.81 31.64
CA LEU A 207 -13.82 11.40 31.82
C LEU A 207 -13.99 10.91 33.25
N GLN A 208 -14.23 9.61 33.39
CA GLN A 208 -14.18 8.93 34.69
C GLN A 208 -12.73 8.49 34.98
N GLU A 209 -11.94 9.36 35.63
CA GLU A 209 -10.48 9.16 35.87
C GLU A 209 -10.11 7.78 36.45
N ASN A 210 -10.95 7.22 37.33
CA ASN A 210 -10.70 5.92 37.96
C ASN A 210 -11.02 4.70 37.06
N GLN A 211 -11.36 4.90 35.79
CA GLN A 211 -11.75 3.85 34.84
C GLN A 211 -10.83 3.77 33.61
N ARG A 212 -9.67 4.44 33.62
CA ARG A 212 -8.66 4.28 32.57
C ARG A 212 -8.17 2.84 32.56
N GLN A 213 -8.38 2.14 31.45
CA GLN A 213 -8.01 0.75 31.25
C GLN A 213 -7.17 0.60 29.98
N GLU A 214 -6.25 -0.36 29.98
CA GLU A 214 -5.52 -0.73 28.78
C GLU A 214 -6.48 -1.44 27.82
N ALA A 215 -6.45 -1.05 26.56
CA ALA A 215 -7.41 -1.51 25.57
C ALA A 215 -7.16 -2.99 25.25
N SER A 216 -8.14 -3.84 25.58
CA SER A 216 -8.00 -5.30 25.48
C SER A 216 -7.89 -5.84 24.04
N TRP A 217 -8.23 -5.01 23.04
CA TRP A 217 -8.19 -5.38 21.63
C TRP A 217 -6.80 -5.22 21.00
N LEU A 218 -5.86 -4.53 21.66
CA LEU A 218 -4.52 -4.34 21.14
C LEU A 218 -3.63 -5.54 21.50
N TRP A 219 -3.65 -6.57 20.65
CA TRP A 219 -2.80 -7.73 20.87
C TRP A 219 -1.33 -7.40 20.60
N PRO A 220 -0.38 -7.88 21.44
CA PRO A 220 1.05 -7.63 21.25
C PRO A 220 1.61 -8.16 19.93
N VAL A 221 0.99 -9.20 19.39
CA VAL A 221 1.36 -9.81 18.11
C VAL A 221 0.11 -9.97 17.25
N LEU A 222 0.17 -9.43 16.04
CA LEU A 222 -0.92 -9.45 15.06
C LEU A 222 -0.50 -10.22 13.80
N PRO A 223 -1.40 -11.00 13.19
CA PRO A 223 -1.15 -11.53 11.86
C PRO A 223 -1.10 -10.38 10.84
N SER A 224 -0.05 -10.37 10.02
CA SER A 224 0.10 -9.41 8.93
C SER A 224 -0.31 -10.06 7.62
N VAL A 225 -1.29 -9.45 6.95
CA VAL A 225 -1.67 -9.76 5.57
C VAL A 225 -1.52 -8.46 4.79
N GLU A 226 -0.69 -8.48 3.76
CA GLU A 226 -0.45 -7.33 2.88
C GLU A 226 -0.95 -7.67 1.48
N LEU A 227 -1.71 -6.75 0.89
CA LEU A 227 -2.03 -6.69 -0.53
C LEU A 227 -1.42 -5.41 -1.07
N LEU A 228 -0.65 -5.52 -2.14
CA LEU A 228 0.08 -4.39 -2.71
C LEU A 228 -0.02 -4.35 -4.22
N THR A 229 0.02 -3.14 -4.77
CA THR A 229 0.21 -2.90 -6.19
C THR A 229 1.04 -1.64 -6.37
N GLY A 230 1.72 -1.53 -7.50
CA GLY A 230 2.50 -0.35 -7.78
C GLY A 230 3.04 -0.31 -9.19
N LEU A 231 3.69 0.81 -9.47
CA LEU A 231 4.40 1.05 -10.70
C LEU A 231 5.89 1.18 -10.39
N ARG A 232 6.70 0.43 -11.13
CA ARG A 232 8.15 0.37 -11.01
C ARG A 232 8.77 0.88 -12.29
N TYR A 233 9.86 1.64 -12.15
CA TYR A 233 10.72 2.09 -13.23
C TYR A 233 12.14 1.57 -13.00
N VAL A 234 12.72 0.92 -14.02
CA VAL A 234 14.08 0.35 -13.96
C VAL A 234 15.06 1.26 -14.69
N ILE A 235 16.12 1.67 -14.01
CA ILE A 235 17.16 2.58 -14.50
C ILE A 235 18.46 1.78 -14.66
N ALA A 236 18.93 1.67 -15.91
CA ALA A 236 20.23 1.09 -16.26
C ALA A 236 20.50 -0.28 -15.61
N ASP A 237 19.48 -1.15 -15.59
CA ASP A 237 19.51 -2.52 -15.07
C ASP A 237 19.90 -2.71 -13.59
N HIS A 238 20.15 -1.63 -12.85
CA HIS A 238 20.68 -1.68 -11.48
C HIS A 238 19.85 -0.92 -10.47
N TYR A 239 19.22 0.17 -10.87
CA TYR A 239 18.43 0.99 -9.95
C TYR A 239 16.95 0.86 -10.26
N VAL A 240 16.14 0.85 -9.22
CA VAL A 240 14.71 0.66 -9.32
C VAL A 240 14.04 1.76 -8.51
N VAL A 241 13.11 2.48 -9.11
CA VAL A 241 12.24 3.41 -8.38
C VAL A 241 10.82 2.94 -8.53
N SER A 242 10.12 2.77 -7.42
CA SER A 242 8.73 2.31 -7.43
C SER A 242 7.85 3.22 -6.61
N VAL A 243 6.63 3.42 -7.10
CA VAL A 243 5.52 3.97 -6.32
C VAL A 243 4.56 2.83 -6.04
N GLU A 244 4.17 2.66 -4.79
CA GLU A 244 3.35 1.55 -4.34
C GLU A 244 2.18 2.04 -3.48
N ALA A 245 1.11 1.28 -3.50
CA ALA A 245 -0.03 1.45 -2.61
C ALA A 245 -0.60 0.08 -2.25
N GLY A 246 -1.25 0.00 -1.10
CA GLY A 246 -1.76 -1.27 -0.63
C GLY A 246 -2.59 -1.18 0.64
N LEU A 247 -2.99 -2.36 1.07
CA LEU A 247 -3.70 -2.61 2.32
C LEU A 247 -2.86 -3.60 3.13
N ARG A 248 -2.63 -3.28 4.40
CA ARG A 248 -2.23 -4.25 5.42
C ARG A 248 -3.40 -4.47 6.37
N THR A 249 -3.43 -5.58 7.11
CA THR A 249 -4.52 -5.97 8.04
C THR A 249 -5.15 -4.79 8.80
N VAL A 250 -4.34 -3.84 9.25
CA VAL A 250 -4.73 -2.73 10.14
C VAL A 250 -4.75 -1.34 9.47
N TYR A 251 -4.18 -1.14 8.28
CA TYR A 251 -4.08 0.19 7.65
C TYR A 251 -3.90 0.12 6.14
N LEU A 252 -4.25 1.21 5.44
CA LEU A 252 -3.81 1.45 4.07
C LEU A 252 -2.45 2.14 4.05
N PHE A 253 -1.72 1.96 2.96
CA PHE A 253 -0.46 2.66 2.74
C PHE A 253 -0.28 3.10 1.29
N ALA A 254 0.52 4.14 1.10
CA ALA A 254 1.06 4.54 -0.19
C ALA A 254 2.49 5.05 0.01
N GLY A 255 3.39 4.80 -0.93
CA GLY A 255 4.79 5.06 -0.69
C GLY A 255 5.69 4.99 -1.90
N LEU A 256 6.97 5.22 -1.62
CA LEU A 256 8.05 5.18 -2.58
C LEU A 256 9.11 4.20 -2.10
N THR A 257 9.62 3.42 -3.05
CA THR A 257 10.65 2.41 -2.84
C THR A 257 11.79 2.69 -3.82
N VAL A 258 13.02 2.77 -3.30
CA VAL A 258 14.23 2.88 -4.14
C VAL A 258 15.06 1.64 -3.93
N GLY A 259 15.30 0.87 -4.98
CA GLY A 259 15.98 -0.40 -4.94
C GLY A 259 17.28 -0.40 -5.73
N TYR A 260 18.21 -1.24 -5.29
CA TYR A 260 19.37 -1.66 -6.05
C TYR A 260 19.25 -3.15 -6.36
N GLN A 261 19.40 -3.52 -7.63
CA GLN A 261 19.31 -4.90 -8.11
C GLN A 261 20.64 -5.38 -8.70
N PHE A 262 20.99 -6.63 -8.39
CA PHE A 262 22.22 -7.27 -8.86
C PHE A 262 22.00 -8.76 -9.09
N GLN A 263 22.86 -9.35 -9.92
CA GLN A 263 22.90 -10.79 -10.17
C GLN A 263 24.11 -11.37 -9.42
N PRO A 264 23.91 -12.29 -8.44
CA PRO A 264 25.01 -13.03 -7.87
C PRO A 264 25.65 -13.90 -8.96
N ARG A 265 26.99 -13.93 -8.97
CA ARG A 265 27.78 -14.77 -9.86
C ARG A 265 27.79 -16.22 -9.39
#